data_AF-A0A9P7J7F2-F1
#
_entry.id   AF-A0A9P7J7F2-F1
#
_cell.length_a   1.000
_cell.length_b   1.000
_cell.length_c   1.000
_cell.angle_alpha   90.00
_cell.angle_beta   90.00
_cell.angle_gamma   90.00
#
_symmetry.space_group_name_H-M   'P 1'
#
loop_
_entity.id
_entity.type
_entity.pdbx_description
1 polymer ?
#
loop_
_entity_poly.entity_id
_entity_poly.type
_entity_poly.pdbx_seq_one_letter_code
_entity_poly.pdbx_strand_id
1 'polypeptide(L)'
;MNVPPSSAPPIPPTTFQTPNGANSASPKDLRDFLKSLNDDNPPLVLDKPLWLRLLASLLEQVFGCFPYFKPTMLGTTNERIELTDVTLDVFSRVGKRADSLDWLYADEEHLSKKVFVHLLGLCTSTESWLEVADEGDSGGASNTLYSKACGTLVEFLQLLSFSSVPGGDSSDLQRGVLQDILYEATNLCTSESTS
;
A
#
# COMPACT_ATOMS: atom_id res chain seq x y z
N MET A 1 -40.07 -32.90 -12.24
CA MET A 1 -39.33 -32.15 -11.21
C MET A 1 -38.31 -31.29 -11.95
N ASN A 2 -38.52 -29.97 -12.00
CA ASN A 2 -37.58 -29.04 -12.63
C ASN A 2 -36.53 -28.64 -11.61
N VAL A 3 -35.26 -28.95 -11.89
CA VAL A 3 -34.11 -28.46 -11.15
C VAL A 3 -33.86 -27.02 -11.60
N PRO A 4 -33.71 -26.03 -10.68
CA PRO A 4 -33.43 -24.66 -11.10
C PRO A 4 -32.00 -24.59 -11.68
N PRO A 5 -31.76 -23.74 -12.70
CA PRO A 5 -30.43 -23.60 -13.27
C PRO A 5 -29.49 -23.05 -12.18
N SER A 6 -28.46 -23.84 -11.88
CA SER A 6 -27.32 -23.42 -11.07
C SER A 6 -26.75 -22.14 -11.69
N SER A 7 -26.97 -21.02 -11.02
CA SER A 7 -26.42 -19.73 -11.44
C SER A 7 -24.94 -19.76 -11.08
N ALA A 8 -24.09 -20.03 -12.08
CA ALA A 8 -22.65 -19.88 -11.93
C ALA A 8 -22.37 -18.43 -11.46
N PRO A 9 -21.45 -18.23 -10.50
CA PRO A 9 -21.10 -16.89 -10.05
C PRO A 9 -20.62 -16.06 -11.25
N PRO A 10 -21.00 -14.77 -11.34
CA PRO A 10 -20.60 -13.92 -12.45
C PRO A 10 -19.08 -13.88 -12.53
N ILE A 11 -18.54 -14.18 -13.72
CA ILE A 11 -17.11 -14.07 -13.98
C ILE A 11 -16.71 -12.61 -13.72
N PRO A 12 -15.76 -12.34 -12.80
CA PRO A 12 -15.34 -10.98 -12.53
C PRO A 12 -14.81 -10.35 -13.83
N PRO A 13 -15.10 -9.07 -14.09
CA PRO A 13 -14.64 -8.41 -15.30
C PRO A 13 -13.11 -8.47 -15.38
N THR A 14 -12.59 -8.73 -16.58
CA THR A 14 -11.14 -8.83 -16.84
C THR A 14 -10.46 -7.54 -16.41
N THR A 15 -9.56 -7.62 -15.43
CA THR A 15 -8.77 -6.50 -14.92
C THR A 15 -7.67 -6.12 -15.91
N PHE A 16 -7.34 -4.82 -15.96
CA PHE A 16 -6.28 -4.20 -16.74
C PHE A 16 -6.45 -4.35 -18.26
N GLN A 17 -7.62 -3.94 -18.76
CA GLN A 17 -7.85 -3.89 -20.20
C GLN A 17 -6.90 -2.88 -20.87
N THR A 18 -6.15 -3.33 -21.87
CA THR A 18 -5.25 -2.45 -22.63
C THR A 18 -6.10 -1.42 -23.39
N PRO A 19 -5.83 -0.11 -23.26
CA PRO A 19 -6.53 0.89 -24.05
C PRO A 19 -6.30 0.61 -25.54
N ASN A 20 -7.34 0.79 -26.36
CA ASN A 20 -7.23 0.67 -27.81
C ASN A 20 -6.32 1.80 -28.36
N GLY A 21 -5.02 1.56 -28.43
CA GLY A 21 -4.04 2.50 -28.98
C GLY A 21 -2.60 2.03 -28.77
N ALA A 22 -1.83 1.92 -29.86
CA ALA A 22 -0.47 1.35 -29.85
C ALA A 22 0.58 2.14 -29.01
N ASN A 23 0.23 3.34 -28.51
CA ASN A 23 1.14 4.25 -27.81
C ASN A 23 0.62 4.77 -26.46
N SER A 24 -0.46 4.22 -25.90
CA SER A 24 -0.95 4.62 -24.57
C SER A 24 -0.39 3.68 -23.50
N ALA A 25 0.36 4.22 -22.54
CA ALA A 25 0.75 3.48 -21.34
C ALA A 25 -0.52 2.95 -20.65
N SER A 26 -0.60 1.64 -20.48
CA SER A 26 -1.76 0.99 -19.88
C SER A 26 -1.57 0.82 -18.36
N PRO A 27 -2.66 0.78 -17.57
CA PRO A 27 -2.59 0.40 -16.15
C PRO A 27 -1.91 -0.96 -15.94
N LYS A 28 -1.96 -1.85 -16.95
CA LYS A 28 -1.28 -3.14 -16.97
C LYS A 28 0.24 -2.97 -16.97
N ASP A 29 0.76 -2.04 -17.78
CA ASP A 29 2.19 -1.78 -17.89
C ASP A 29 2.75 -1.26 -16.56
N LEU A 30 1.99 -0.42 -15.84
CA LEU A 30 2.35 0.02 -14.50
C LEU A 30 2.40 -1.16 -13.51
N ARG A 31 1.38 -2.01 -13.50
CA ARG A 31 1.36 -3.20 -12.63
C ARG A 31 2.55 -4.11 -12.93
N ASP A 32 2.79 -4.41 -14.20
CA ASP A 32 3.85 -5.32 -14.62
C ASP A 32 5.24 -4.72 -14.31
N PHE A 33 5.40 -3.41 -14.46
CA PHE A 33 6.57 -2.67 -13.99
C PHE A 33 6.77 -2.84 -12.48
N LEU A 34 5.74 -2.57 -11.65
CA LEU A 34 5.86 -2.71 -10.18
C LEU A 34 6.15 -4.14 -9.75
N LYS A 35 5.57 -5.16 -10.42
CA LYS A 35 5.90 -6.56 -10.18
C LYS A 35 7.36 -6.86 -10.49
N SER A 36 7.91 -6.33 -11.59
CA SER A 36 9.32 -6.51 -11.94
C SER A 36 10.28 -5.90 -10.91
N LEU A 37 9.84 -4.86 -10.17
CA LEU A 37 10.60 -4.30 -9.06
C LEU A 37 10.67 -5.24 -7.84
N ASN A 38 9.84 -6.29 -7.79
CA ASN A 38 9.83 -7.31 -6.73
C ASN A 38 10.61 -8.58 -7.09
N ASP A 39 11.11 -8.72 -8.33
CA ASP A 39 11.93 -9.87 -8.75
C ASP A 39 13.33 -9.86 -8.11
N ASP A 40 13.87 -11.02 -7.74
CA ASP A 40 15.19 -11.17 -7.11
C ASP A 40 16.33 -10.46 -7.88
N ASN A 41 16.20 -10.40 -9.20
CA ASN A 41 17.07 -9.61 -10.07
C ASN A 41 16.20 -8.62 -10.87
N PRO A 42 15.87 -7.45 -10.30
CA PRO A 42 15.03 -6.50 -11.02
C PRO A 42 15.76 -6.04 -12.29
N PRO A 43 15.09 -5.98 -13.44
CA PRO A 43 15.71 -5.61 -14.71
C PRO A 43 16.20 -4.15 -14.72
N LEU A 44 15.75 -3.35 -13.75
CA LEU A 44 16.06 -1.94 -13.61
C LEU A 44 16.71 -1.66 -12.24
N VAL A 45 17.93 -1.12 -12.26
CA VAL A 45 18.56 -0.52 -11.08
C VAL A 45 18.15 0.94 -11.03
N LEU A 46 17.17 1.27 -10.19
CA LEU A 46 16.79 2.64 -9.91
C LEU A 46 17.78 3.27 -8.92
N ASP A 47 18.17 4.53 -9.18
CA ASP A 47 18.95 5.31 -8.23
C ASP A 47 18.07 5.79 -7.05
N LYS A 48 18.71 6.30 -5.99
CA LYS A 48 18.02 6.74 -4.76
C LYS A 48 16.95 7.83 -5.04
N PRO A 49 17.23 8.91 -5.82
CA PRO A 49 16.22 9.92 -6.15
C PRO A 49 15.01 9.37 -6.91
N LEU A 50 15.21 8.44 -7.85
CA LEU A 50 14.10 7.83 -8.59
C LEU A 50 13.25 6.93 -7.69
N TRP A 51 13.87 6.18 -6.76
CA TRP A 51 13.13 5.42 -5.76
C TRP A 51 12.25 6.32 -4.89
N LEU A 52 12.81 7.41 -4.36
CA LEU A 52 12.07 8.38 -3.56
C LEU A 52 10.87 8.93 -4.30
N ARG A 53 11.07 9.36 -5.55
CA ARG A 53 10.00 9.91 -6.39
C ARG A 53 8.93 8.86 -6.71
N LEU A 54 9.34 7.63 -6.99
CA LEU A 54 8.42 6.51 -7.25
C LEU A 54 7.56 6.25 -6.02
N LEU A 55 8.16 6.09 -4.84
CA LEU A 55 7.44 5.83 -3.59
C LEU A 55 6.49 6.98 -3.25
N ALA A 56 6.96 8.23 -3.31
CA ALA A 56 6.11 9.40 -3.08
C ALA A 56 4.89 9.45 -4.04
N SER A 57 5.10 9.11 -5.31
CA SER A 57 4.03 9.05 -6.30
C SER A 57 3.04 7.92 -6.03
N LEU A 58 3.54 6.75 -5.60
CA LEU A 58 2.69 5.60 -5.26
C LEU A 58 1.84 5.88 -4.01
N LEU A 59 2.39 6.55 -3.00
CA LEU A 59 1.62 6.98 -1.82
C LEU A 59 0.42 7.83 -2.23
N GLU A 60 0.63 8.88 -3.03
CA GLU A 60 -0.44 9.80 -3.41
C GLU A 60 -1.45 9.16 -4.36
N GLN A 61 -0.97 8.49 -5.41
CA GLN A 61 -1.81 8.07 -6.52
C GLN A 61 -2.50 6.72 -6.27
N VAL A 62 -1.89 5.83 -5.49
CA VAL A 62 -2.45 4.51 -5.20
C VAL A 62 -3.12 4.50 -3.83
N PHE A 63 -2.38 4.83 -2.76
CA PHE A 63 -2.93 4.76 -1.40
C PHE A 63 -3.86 5.93 -1.08
N GLY A 64 -3.47 7.16 -1.44
CA GLY A 64 -4.25 8.37 -1.17
C GLY A 64 -5.59 8.42 -1.90
N CYS A 65 -5.74 7.62 -2.95
CA CYS A 65 -6.95 7.50 -3.75
C CYS A 65 -7.68 6.17 -3.52
N PHE A 66 -7.29 5.36 -2.53
CA PHE A 66 -7.96 4.10 -2.25
C PHE A 66 -9.36 4.37 -1.67
N PRO A 67 -10.43 3.83 -2.28
CA PRO A 67 -11.79 4.16 -1.88
C PRO A 67 -12.18 3.42 -0.60
N TYR A 68 -12.97 4.08 0.25
CA TYR A 68 -13.83 3.37 1.20
C TYR A 68 -14.89 2.57 0.44
N PHE A 69 -15.30 1.45 1.01
CA PHE A 69 -16.33 0.63 0.40
C PHE A 69 -17.62 1.41 0.17
N LYS A 70 -18.18 1.24 -1.03
CA LYS A 70 -19.54 1.66 -1.39
C LYS A 70 -20.19 0.54 -2.19
N PRO A 71 -21.45 0.16 -1.93
CA PRO A 71 -22.13 -0.91 -2.66
C PRO A 71 -22.10 -0.75 -4.19
N THR A 72 -22.12 0.50 -4.68
CA THR A 72 -22.05 0.83 -6.11
C THR A 72 -20.71 0.52 -6.77
N MET A 73 -19.67 0.19 -5.99
CA MET A 73 -18.31 -0.10 -6.47
C MET A 73 -18.01 -1.60 -6.58
N LEU A 74 -18.98 -2.45 -6.20
CA LEU A 74 -18.88 -3.90 -6.33
C LEU A 74 -18.69 -4.25 -7.82
N GLY A 75 -17.54 -4.84 -8.17
CA GLY A 75 -17.21 -5.26 -9.54
C GLY A 75 -16.35 -4.30 -10.37
N THR A 76 -16.11 -3.06 -9.94
CA THR A 76 -15.26 -2.08 -10.68
C THR A 76 -13.92 -1.78 -10.00
N THR A 77 -13.66 -2.38 -8.84
CA THR A 77 -12.52 -2.00 -7.96
C THR A 77 -11.39 -3.03 -7.98
N ASN A 78 -11.54 -4.14 -8.71
CA ASN A 78 -10.57 -5.24 -8.75
C ASN A 78 -9.18 -4.78 -9.24
N GLU A 79 -9.11 -3.92 -10.25
CA GLU A 79 -7.84 -3.35 -10.74
C GLU A 79 -7.14 -2.51 -9.67
N ARG A 80 -7.92 -1.75 -8.89
CA ARG A 80 -7.37 -0.89 -7.83
C ARG A 80 -6.91 -1.73 -6.64
N ILE A 81 -7.64 -2.78 -6.29
CA ILE A 81 -7.25 -3.77 -5.28
C ILE A 81 -5.93 -4.43 -5.69
N GLU A 82 -5.84 -4.94 -6.93
CA GLU A 82 -4.63 -5.58 -7.44
C GLU A 82 -3.43 -4.62 -7.52
N LEU A 83 -3.65 -3.37 -7.97
CA LEU A 83 -2.58 -2.36 -8.01
C LEU A 83 -2.09 -1.99 -6.61
N THR A 84 -3.00 -1.89 -5.64
CA THR A 84 -2.67 -1.61 -4.24
C THR A 84 -1.89 -2.77 -3.62
N ASP A 85 -2.32 -4.00 -3.89
CA ASP A 85 -1.64 -5.21 -3.43
C ASP A 85 -0.19 -5.27 -3.91
N VAL A 86 0.05 -5.05 -5.20
CA VAL A 86 1.40 -5.02 -5.77
C VAL A 86 2.22 -3.84 -5.23
N THR A 87 1.59 -2.69 -5.01
CA THR A 87 2.26 -1.51 -4.44
C THR A 87 2.73 -1.79 -3.01
N LEU A 88 1.94 -2.47 -2.19
CA LEU A 88 2.35 -2.89 -0.85
C LEU A 88 3.57 -3.81 -0.87
N ASP A 89 3.68 -4.72 -1.85
CA ASP A 89 4.88 -5.56 -2.00
C ASP A 89 6.13 -4.73 -2.28
N VAL A 90 6.02 -3.69 -3.13
CA VAL A 90 7.13 -2.78 -3.41
C VAL A 90 7.59 -2.09 -2.12
N PHE A 91 6.65 -1.58 -1.29
CA PHE A 91 6.98 -0.94 -0.02
C PHE A 91 7.65 -1.91 0.97
N SER A 92 7.10 -3.12 1.15
CA SER A 92 7.68 -4.14 2.02
C SER A 92 9.10 -4.52 1.57
N ARG A 93 9.32 -4.64 0.26
CA ARG A 93 10.63 -4.99 -0.30
C ARG A 93 11.67 -3.90 -0.11
N VAL A 94 11.29 -2.64 -0.36
CA VAL A 94 12.20 -1.51 -0.12
C VAL A 94 12.59 -1.46 1.36
N GLY A 95 11.63 -1.65 2.27
CA GLY A 95 11.91 -1.70 3.71
C GLY A 95 12.92 -2.78 4.12
N LYS A 96 12.95 -3.92 3.42
CA LYS A 96 13.86 -5.04 3.69
C LYS A 96 15.31 -4.83 3.19
N ARG A 97 15.56 -3.84 2.33
CA ARG A 97 16.92 -3.53 1.85
C ARG A 97 17.58 -2.58 2.84
N ALA A 98 18.42 -3.13 3.73
CA ALA A 98 19.10 -2.42 4.81
C ALA A 98 19.91 -1.19 4.33
N ASP A 99 20.55 -1.28 3.16
CA ASP A 99 21.31 -0.18 2.56
C ASP A 99 20.44 0.95 1.97
N SER A 100 19.11 0.77 1.96
CA SER A 100 18.18 1.75 1.41
C SER A 100 17.59 2.69 2.46
N LEU A 101 17.60 2.35 3.75
CA LEU A 101 16.83 3.07 4.77
C LEU A 101 17.21 4.56 4.93
N ASP A 102 18.38 4.98 4.42
CA ASP A 102 18.75 6.39 4.31
C ASP A 102 17.74 7.27 3.54
N TRP A 103 16.83 6.70 2.74
CA TRP A 103 15.78 7.47 2.06
C TRP A 103 14.59 7.81 2.98
N LEU A 104 14.36 7.02 4.04
CA LEU A 104 13.35 7.32 5.06
C LEU A 104 13.71 8.54 5.91
N TYR A 105 15.02 8.84 5.96
CA TYR A 105 15.61 9.82 6.88
C TYR A 105 16.36 10.95 6.17
N ALA A 106 16.48 10.90 4.84
CA ALA A 106 17.11 11.96 4.06
C ALA A 106 16.19 13.19 3.98
N ASP A 107 16.39 14.15 4.88
CA ASP A 107 15.93 15.55 4.83
C ASP A 107 14.41 15.83 4.69
N GLU A 108 13.57 14.80 4.57
CA GLU A 108 12.12 14.91 4.56
C GLU A 108 11.51 14.14 5.73
N GLU A 109 11.53 14.72 6.94
CA GLU A 109 10.63 14.32 8.05
C GLU A 109 9.18 14.13 7.56
N HIS A 110 8.80 14.88 6.51
CA HIS A 110 7.56 14.78 5.77
C HIS A 110 7.32 13.43 5.08
N LEU A 111 8.33 12.76 4.52
CA LEU A 111 8.10 11.53 3.76
C LEU A 111 7.73 10.37 4.68
N SER A 112 8.47 10.16 5.78
CA SER A 112 8.15 9.11 6.75
C SER A 112 6.78 9.33 7.40
N LYS A 113 6.44 10.57 7.76
CA LYS A 113 5.09 10.93 8.23
C LYS A 113 4.03 10.68 7.15
N LYS A 114 4.31 11.02 5.89
CA LYS A 114 3.40 10.79 4.76
C LYS A 114 3.18 9.30 4.49
N VAL A 115 4.22 8.48 4.55
CA VAL A 115 4.13 7.02 4.43
C VAL A 115 3.22 6.48 5.55
N PHE A 116 3.46 6.89 6.80
CA PHE A 116 2.63 6.50 7.94
C PHE A 116 1.15 6.86 7.72
N VAL A 117 0.85 8.13 7.40
CA VAL A 117 -0.53 8.60 7.20
C VAL A 117 -1.23 7.83 6.09
N HIS A 118 -0.57 7.60 4.96
CA HIS A 118 -1.17 6.89 3.83
C HIS A 118 -1.36 5.39 4.12
N LEU A 119 -0.41 4.74 4.78
CA LEU A 119 -0.55 3.33 5.18
C LEU A 119 -1.65 3.18 6.24
N LEU A 120 -1.74 4.08 7.21
CA LEU A 120 -2.81 4.08 8.21
C LEU A 120 -4.19 4.29 7.55
N GLY A 121 -4.31 5.32 6.70
CA GLY A 121 -5.55 5.59 5.95
C GLY A 121 -5.94 4.43 5.04
N LEU A 122 -4.96 3.72 4.47
CA LEU A 122 -5.19 2.51 3.69
C LEU A 122 -5.70 1.36 4.58
N CYS A 123 -5.16 1.17 5.79
CA CYS A 123 -5.66 0.18 6.74
C CYS A 123 -7.13 0.44 7.05
N THR A 124 -7.50 1.68 7.41
CA THR A 124 -8.90 2.05 7.67
C THR A 124 -9.79 1.89 6.45
N SER A 125 -9.30 2.28 5.27
CA SER A 125 -10.07 2.14 4.03
C SER A 125 -10.31 0.67 3.69
N THR A 126 -9.27 -0.17 3.75
CA THR A 126 -9.35 -1.61 3.44
C THR A 126 -10.15 -2.40 4.48
N GLU A 127 -10.16 -1.99 5.74
CA GLU A 127 -11.03 -2.56 6.79
C GLU A 127 -12.51 -2.49 6.38
N SER A 128 -12.95 -1.37 5.79
CA SER A 128 -14.33 -1.21 5.31
C SER A 128 -14.75 -2.18 4.20
N TRP A 129 -13.79 -2.88 3.57
CA TRP A 129 -14.05 -3.91 2.56
C TRP A 129 -14.13 -5.33 3.13
N LEU A 130 -13.80 -5.53 4.42
CA LEU A 130 -13.84 -6.86 5.06
C LEU A 130 -15.27 -7.35 5.26
N GLU A 131 -16.16 -6.49 5.76
CA GLU A 131 -17.55 -6.84 6.08
C GLU A 131 -18.35 -7.30 4.85
N VAL A 132 -17.91 -6.87 3.66
CA VAL A 132 -18.58 -7.15 2.37
C VAL A 132 -18.18 -8.50 1.81
N ALA A 133 -16.94 -8.95 2.06
CA ALA A 133 -16.43 -10.21 1.55
C ALA A 133 -17.06 -11.42 2.26
N ASP A 134 -17.57 -11.24 3.48
CA ASP A 134 -18.14 -12.30 4.30
C ASP A 134 -19.60 -12.67 3.90
N GLU A 135 -20.31 -11.78 3.20
CA GLU A 135 -21.74 -11.97 2.89
C GLU A 135 -22.05 -12.76 1.60
N GLY A 136 -21.08 -13.12 0.76
CA GLY A 136 -21.46 -13.91 -0.43
C GLY A 136 -20.46 -14.26 -1.51
N ASP A 137 -19.15 -13.98 -1.37
CA ASP A 137 -18.20 -14.40 -2.40
C ASP A 137 -16.88 -14.87 -1.78
N SER A 138 -16.55 -16.15 -2.02
CA SER A 138 -15.29 -16.79 -1.63
C SER A 138 -14.08 -16.29 -2.46
N GLY A 139 -14.08 -15.02 -2.85
CA GLY A 139 -13.05 -14.38 -3.68
C GLY A 139 -11.94 -13.79 -2.82
N GLY A 140 -10.92 -14.61 -2.51
CA GLY A 140 -9.84 -14.36 -1.54
C GLY A 140 -8.87 -13.20 -1.78
N ALA A 141 -9.24 -12.13 -2.50
CA ALA A 141 -8.39 -10.95 -2.71
C ALA A 141 -8.69 -9.79 -1.73
N SER A 142 -9.94 -9.63 -1.26
CA SER A 142 -10.30 -8.53 -0.34
C SER A 142 -9.82 -8.79 1.09
N ASN A 143 -9.97 -10.03 1.58
CA ASN A 143 -9.63 -10.39 2.96
C ASN A 143 -8.12 -10.35 3.26
N THR A 144 -7.27 -10.44 2.25
CA THR A 144 -5.81 -10.41 2.42
C THR A 144 -5.26 -8.99 2.36
N LEU A 145 -5.92 -8.06 1.65
CA LEU A 145 -5.40 -6.71 1.45
C LEU A 145 -5.32 -5.91 2.75
N TYR A 146 -6.34 -6.01 3.62
CA TYR A 146 -6.31 -5.37 4.94
C TYR A 146 -5.16 -5.87 5.80
N SER A 147 -5.01 -7.20 5.90
CA SER A 147 -3.92 -7.83 6.66
C SER A 147 -2.55 -7.41 6.11
N LYS A 148 -2.40 -7.34 4.79
CA LYS A 148 -1.17 -6.89 4.12
C LYS A 148 -0.86 -5.41 4.37
N ALA A 149 -1.88 -4.54 4.32
CA ALA A 149 -1.72 -3.12 4.63
C ALA A 149 -1.26 -2.93 6.09
N CYS A 150 -1.90 -3.61 7.04
CA CYS A 150 -1.52 -3.60 8.45
C CYS A 150 -0.11 -4.15 8.65
N GLY A 151 0.22 -5.28 8.02
CA GLY A 151 1.55 -5.88 8.08
C GLY A 151 2.63 -4.94 7.56
N THR A 152 2.37 -4.26 6.43
CA THR A 152 3.30 -3.29 5.83
C THR A 152 3.49 -2.07 6.74
N LEU A 153 2.43 -1.58 7.37
CA LEU A 153 2.51 -0.50 8.36
C LEU A 153 3.36 -0.91 9.58
N VAL A 154 3.16 -2.12 10.09
CA VAL A 154 3.94 -2.63 11.22
C VAL A 154 5.40 -2.81 10.83
N GLU A 155 5.69 -3.41 9.68
CA GLU A 155 7.06 -3.53 9.15
C GLU A 155 7.71 -2.15 9.05
N PHE A 156 7.01 -1.15 8.52
CA PHE A 156 7.49 0.23 8.44
C PHE A 156 7.82 0.84 9.81
N LEU A 157 6.93 0.71 10.79
CA LEU A 157 7.17 1.21 12.16
C LEU A 157 8.33 0.48 12.84
N GLN A 158 8.49 -0.83 12.59
CA GLN A 158 9.63 -1.59 13.07
C GLN A 158 10.94 -1.10 12.45
N LEU A 159 10.96 -0.76 11.16
CA LEU A 159 12.12 -0.18 10.50
C LEU A 159 12.52 1.17 11.11
N LEU A 160 11.54 2.02 11.45
CA LEU A 160 11.78 3.26 12.18
C LEU A 160 12.31 3.02 13.61
N SER A 161 11.96 1.88 14.23
CA SER A 161 12.32 1.55 15.62
C SER A 161 13.71 0.91 15.76
N PHE A 162 14.09 0.04 14.82
CA PHE A 162 15.22 -0.89 14.95
C PHE A 162 16.33 -0.70 13.91
N SER A 163 16.31 0.36 13.09
CA SER A 163 17.36 0.62 12.10
C SER A 163 18.66 1.12 12.76
N SER A 164 19.40 0.22 13.41
CA SER A 164 20.75 0.53 13.88
C SER A 164 21.69 0.66 12.69
N VAL A 165 21.82 1.86 12.13
CA VAL A 165 22.88 2.19 11.18
C VAL A 165 24.22 2.06 11.90
N PRO A 166 25.14 1.18 11.44
CA PRO A 166 26.44 1.04 12.08
C PRO A 166 27.29 2.28 11.78
N GLY A 167 27.42 3.17 12.76
CA GLY A 167 28.33 4.32 12.71
C GLY A 167 27.64 5.69 12.72
N GLY A 168 27.28 6.16 13.93
CA GLY A 168 27.12 7.58 14.26
C GLY A 168 25.82 8.27 13.85
N ASP A 169 25.20 8.97 14.81
CA ASP A 169 24.14 10.00 14.72
C ASP A 169 22.76 9.63 14.10
N SER A 170 22.66 8.60 13.27
CA SER A 170 21.38 8.24 12.62
C SER A 170 20.34 7.72 13.62
N SER A 171 20.73 7.02 14.69
CA SER A 171 19.77 6.39 15.61
C SER A 171 18.85 7.35 16.37
N ASP A 172 19.32 8.58 16.61
CA ASP A 172 18.54 9.59 17.34
C ASP A 172 17.52 10.30 16.44
N LEU A 173 17.85 10.52 15.16
CA LEU A 173 16.92 11.07 14.17
C LEU A 173 15.75 10.10 13.90
N GLN A 174 16.04 8.81 13.75
CA GLN A 174 15.02 7.79 13.52
C GLN A 174 14.05 7.66 14.70
N ARG A 175 14.62 7.63 15.91
CA ARG A 175 13.85 7.58 17.15
C ARG A 175 13.00 8.85 17.32
N GLY A 176 13.53 10.00 16.93
CA GLY A 176 12.79 11.26 16.89
C GLY A 176 11.58 11.20 15.95
N VAL A 177 11.77 10.77 14.70
CA VAL A 177 10.67 10.65 13.72
C VAL A 177 9.57 9.70 14.22
N LEU A 178 9.94 8.53 14.77
CA LEU A 178 8.96 7.61 15.34
C LEU A 178 8.23 8.22 16.54
N GLN A 179 8.97 8.86 17.46
CA GLN A 179 8.37 9.53 18.61
C GLN A 179 7.40 10.61 18.19
N ASP A 180 7.73 11.41 17.19
CA ASP A 180 6.86 12.45 16.64
C ASP A 180 5.59 11.86 16.03
N ILE A 181 5.72 10.81 15.20
CA ILE A 181 4.57 10.10 14.62
C ILE A 181 3.65 9.56 15.73
N LEU A 182 4.20 8.88 16.73
CA LEU A 182 3.42 8.31 17.81
C LEU A 182 2.78 9.38 18.70
N TYR A 183 3.50 10.47 18.96
CA TYR A 183 3.00 11.60 19.75
C TYR A 183 1.85 12.32 19.04
N GLU A 184 2.00 12.64 17.76
CA GLU A 184 0.93 13.26 16.96
C GLU A 184 -0.29 12.32 16.87
N ALA A 185 -0.10 11.03 16.60
CA ALA A 185 -1.20 10.07 16.51
C ALA A 185 -1.95 9.91 17.84
N THR A 186 -1.24 9.81 18.96
CA THR A 186 -1.86 9.69 20.29
C THR A 186 -2.57 10.97 20.72
N ASN A 187 -2.06 12.15 20.36
CA ASN A 187 -2.74 13.42 20.58
C ASN A 187 -4.07 13.51 19.81
N LEU A 188 -4.11 13.04 18.56
CA LEU A 188 -5.36 13.00 17.79
C LEU A 188 -6.42 12.14 18.50
N CYS A 189 -6.06 10.93 18.93
CA CYS A 189 -6.99 10.03 19.64
C CYS A 189 -7.49 10.59 20.98
N THR A 190 -6.66 11.36 21.69
CA THR A 190 -7.02 11.96 22.99
C THR A 190 -7.79 13.28 22.85
N SER A 191 -7.61 14.00 21.75
CA SER A 191 -8.36 15.23 21.47
C SER A 191 -9.83 14.97 21.13
N GLU A 192 -10.14 13.90 20.40
CA GLU A 192 -11.51 13.50 20.04
C GLU A 192 -12.34 13.01 21.25
N SER A 193 -11.70 12.68 22.36
CA SER A 193 -12.38 12.25 23.60
C SER A 193 -12.83 13.42 24.50
N THR A 194 -12.60 14.67 24.08
CA THR A 194 -12.98 15.88 24.84
C THR A 194 -14.03 16.78 24.17
N SER A 195 -14.60 16.32 23.05
CA SER A 195 -15.68 16.99 22.30
C SER A 195 -16.95 16.14 22.28
#